data_AF-A0A660YYW1-F1
#
_entry.id   AF-A0A660YYW1-F1
#
_cell.length_a   1.000
_cell.length_b   1.000
_cell.length_c   1.000
_cell.angle_alpha   90.00
_cell.angle_beta   90.00
_cell.angle_gamma   90.00
#
_symmetry.space_group_name_H-M   'P 1'
#
loop_
_entity.id
_entity.type
_entity.pdbx_description
1 polymer ?
#
loop_
_entity_poly.entity_id
_entity_poly.type
_entity_poly.pdbx_seq_one_letter_code
_entity_poly.pdbx_strand_id
1 'polypeptide(L)' 'GPYDKNFLEDDSIEKIHFLPRNLEEAIDALEADNDFLRGGDIFSDELLEQWIKIKREEVHSISTIPHPFEYKMYFNL' A
#
# COMPACT_ATOMS: atom_id res chain seq x y z
N GLY A 1 5.49 12.91 6.67
CA GLY A 1 5.14 12.72 8.09
C GLY A 1 3.67 13.06 8.28
N PRO A 2 2.95 12.48 9.25
CA PRO A 2 1.54 12.76 9.42
C PRO A 2 1.36 14.22 9.89
N TYR A 3 0.37 14.91 9.35
CA TYR A 3 0.04 16.27 9.74
C TYR A 3 -0.84 16.25 11.01
N ASP A 4 -0.46 17.03 12.01
CA ASP A 4 -1.07 17.09 13.35
C ASP A 4 -2.27 18.07 13.45
N LYS A 5 -2.99 18.28 12.35
CA LYS A 5 -4.18 19.16 12.30
C LYS A 5 -5.36 18.39 11.70
N ASN A 6 -6.58 18.67 12.14
CA ASN A 6 -7.79 18.20 11.46
C ASN A 6 -7.93 18.95 10.11
N PHE A 7 -7.35 18.37 9.05
CA PHE A 7 -7.28 18.95 7.71
C PHE A 7 -8.59 18.86 6.90
N LEU A 8 -9.62 18.17 7.42
CA LEU A 8 -10.91 18.01 6.73
C LEU A 8 -11.74 19.30 6.63
N GLU A 9 -11.36 20.35 7.36
CA GLU A 9 -12.09 21.64 7.41
C GLU A 9 -11.37 22.78 6.67
N ASP A 10 -10.22 22.53 6.04
CA ASP A 10 -9.40 23.58 5.42
C ASP A 10 -9.38 23.44 3.88
N ASP A 11 -9.41 24.55 3.14
CA ASP A 11 -9.36 24.59 1.67
C ASP A 11 -8.01 24.09 1.09
N SER A 12 -7.09 23.68 1.97
CA SER A 12 -5.73 23.23 1.66
C SER A 12 -5.61 21.72 1.42
N ILE A 13 -6.72 20.95 1.48
CA ILE A 13 -6.75 19.49 1.26
C ILE A 13 -6.08 19.08 -0.06
N GLU A 14 -6.22 19.89 -1.12
CA GLU A 14 -5.63 19.60 -2.44
C GLU A 14 -4.10 19.52 -2.43
N LYS A 15 -3.43 20.12 -1.44
CA LYS A 15 -1.95 20.12 -1.34
C LYS A 15 -1.39 18.95 -0.53
N ILE A 16 -2.25 18.09 0.01
CA ILE A 16 -1.86 17.01 0.91
C ILE A 16 -1.65 15.72 0.10
N HIS A 17 -0.42 15.21 0.09
CA HIS A 17 -0.15 13.85 -0.36
C HIS A 17 -0.57 12.86 0.72
N PHE A 18 -1.59 12.06 0.42
CA PHE A 18 -2.04 10.97 1.27
C PHE A 18 -1.13 9.76 1.15
N LEU A 19 -1.07 8.96 2.22
CA LEU A 19 -0.42 7.66 2.21
C LEU A 19 -1.20 6.69 1.30
N PRO A 20 -0.53 5.66 0.75
CA PRO A 20 -1.20 4.60 0.00
C PRO A 20 -2.31 3.97 0.86
N ARG A 21 -3.43 3.65 0.22
CA ARG A 21 -4.67 3.20 0.88
C ARG A 21 -4.61 1.73 1.27
N ASN A 22 -3.78 0.96 0.58
CA ASN A 22 -3.63 -0.46 0.77
C ASN A 22 -2.20 -0.90 0.43
N LEU A 23 -1.93 -2.18 0.68
CA LEU A 23 -0.61 -2.75 0.44
C LEU A 23 -0.25 -2.81 -1.05
N GLU A 24 -1.23 -2.97 -1.95
CA GLU A 24 -0.99 -3.00 -3.40
C GLU A 24 -0.45 -1.66 -3.92
N GLU A 25 -1.12 -0.55 -3.56
CA GLU A 25 -0.66 0.81 -3.89
C GLU A 25 0.71 1.11 -3.30
N ALA A 26 1.01 0.59 -2.10
CA ALA A 26 2.32 0.76 -1.47
C ALA A 26 3.43 -0.01 -2.22
N ILE A 27 3.12 -1.21 -2.74
CA ILE A 27 4.04 -1.99 -3.56
C ILE A 27 4.26 -1.32 -4.91
N ASP A 28 3.20 -0.79 -5.54
CA ASP A 28 3.30 -0.05 -6.80
C ASP A 28 4.19 1.20 -6.64
N ALA A 29 4.02 1.94 -5.54
CA ALA A 29 4.88 3.08 -5.22
C ALA A 29 6.33 2.68 -4.97
N LEU A 30 6.56 1.56 -4.27
CA LEU A 30 7.90 1.01 -4.06
C LEU A 30 8.57 0.57 -5.37
N GLU A 31 7.81 -0.02 -6.28
CA GLU A 31 8.32 -0.43 -7.60
C GLU A 31 8.67 0.80 -8.47
N ALA A 32 7.86 1.86 -8.39
CA ALA A 32 8.08 3.11 -9.12
C ALA A 32 9.24 3.97 -8.58
N ASP A 33 9.53 3.91 -7.28
CA ASP A 33 10.57 4.70 -6.62
C ASP A 33 11.30 3.86 -5.56
N ASN A 34 12.30 3.07 -5.97
CA ASN A 34 13.18 2.31 -5.06
C ASN A 34 14.66 2.68 -5.18
N ASP A 35 15.01 3.68 -5.99
CA ASP A 35 16.41 4.07 -6.19
C ASP A 35 17.07 4.52 -4.86
N PHE A 36 16.29 5.13 -3.97
CA PHE A 36 16.77 5.54 -2.65
C PHE A 36 17.16 4.36 -1.74
N LEU A 37 16.63 3.14 -2.00
CA LEU A 37 16.96 1.92 -1.26
C LEU A 37 18.23 1.26 -1.78
N ARG A 38 18.54 1.44 -3.07
CA ARG A 38 19.76 0.93 -3.71
C ARG A 38 21.00 1.72 -3.31
N GLY A 39 20.81 2.91 -2.73
CA GLY A 39 21.88 3.76 -2.22
C GLY A 39 22.71 3.05 -1.15
N GLY A 40 23.98 2.76 -1.46
CA GLY A 40 24.93 2.17 -0.53
C GLY A 40 24.93 0.64 -0.48
N ASP A 41 24.32 -0.04 -1.46
CA ASP A 41 24.31 -1.52 -1.58
C ASP A 41 23.69 -2.24 -0.35
N ILE A 42 22.79 -1.54 0.35
CA ILE A 42 22.09 -2.04 1.54
C ILE A 42 20.95 -2.98 1.13
N PHE A 43 20.25 -2.63 0.04
CA PHE A 43 19.22 -3.45 -0.59
C PHE A 43 19.68 -3.79 -2.00
N SER A 44 19.92 -5.07 -2.25
CA SER A 44 20.23 -5.56 -3.59
C SER A 44 18.98 -5.60 -4.47
N ASP A 45 19.18 -5.49 -5.77
CA ASP A 45 18.13 -5.56 -6.79
C ASP A 45 17.33 -6.86 -6.66
N GLU A 46 18.02 -8.00 -6.51
CA GLU A 46 17.41 -9.32 -6.34
C GLU A 46 16.52 -9.39 -5.10
N LEU A 47 16.95 -8.79 -3.98
CA LEU A 47 16.16 -8.76 -2.75
C LEU A 47 14.87 -7.97 -2.95
N LEU A 48 14.95 -6.80 -3.60
CA LEU A 48 13.78 -5.96 -3.87
C LEU A 48 12.78 -6.66 -4.80
N GLU A 49 13.27 -7.27 -5.89
CA GLU A 49 12.44 -8.01 -6.82
C GLU A 49 11.74 -9.21 -6.17
N GLN A 50 12.48 -10.02 -5.40
CA GLN A 50 11.93 -11.15 -4.64
C GLN A 50 10.88 -10.67 -3.64
N TRP A 51 11.16 -9.59 -2.92
CA TRP A 51 10.25 -9.03 -1.93
C TRP A 51 8.94 -8.54 -2.55
N ILE A 52 9.01 -7.76 -3.63
CA ILE A 52 7.84 -7.26 -4.37
C ILE A 52 6.99 -8.44 -4.83
N LYS A 53 7.62 -9.47 -5.42
CA LYS A 53 6.91 -10.67 -5.89
C LYS A 53 6.16 -11.37 -4.76
N ILE A 54 6.83 -11.68 -3.65
CA ILE A 54 6.22 -12.38 -2.51
C ILE A 54 5.05 -11.56 -1.97
N LYS A 55 5.20 -10.24 -1.84
CA LYS A 55 4.13 -9.37 -1.33
C LYS A 55 2.94 -9.26 -2.28
N ARG A 56 3.15 -9.26 -3.60
CA ARG A 56 2.03 -9.35 -4.56
C ARG A 56 1.28 -10.68 -4.44
N GLU A 57 2.00 -11.80 -4.25
CA GLU A 57 1.37 -13.11 -4.05
C GLU A 57 0.53 -13.18 -2.75
N GLU A 58 1.02 -12.58 -1.66
CA GLU A 58 0.27 -12.45 -0.40
C GLU A 58 -1.03 -11.64 -0.57
N VAL A 59 -0.94 -10.47 -1.23
CA VAL A 59 -2.10 -9.61 -1.49
C VAL A 59 -3.13 -10.34 -2.35
N HIS A 60 -2.68 -11.00 -3.42
CA HIS A 60 -3.55 -11.76 -4.30
C HIS A 60 -4.26 -12.89 -3.55
N SER A 61 -3.53 -13.62 -2.72
CA SER A 61 -4.08 -14.71 -1.90
C SER A 61 -5.19 -14.21 -0.99
N ILE A 62 -4.97 -13.09 -0.28
CA ILE A 62 -5.99 -12.50 0.60
C ILE A 62 -7.22 -12.04 -0.21
N SER A 63 -7.00 -11.41 -1.37
CA SER A 63 -8.09 -10.92 -2.22
C SER A 63 -8.98 -12.04 -2.78
N THR A 64 -8.52 -13.29 -2.81
CA THR A 64 -9.31 -14.43 -3.29
C THR A 64 -10.13 -15.11 -2.20
N ILE A 65 -9.88 -14.80 -0.93
CA ILE A 65 -10.57 -15.38 0.22
C ILE A 65 -11.73 -14.45 0.61
N PRO A 66 -12.98 -14.94 0.67
CA PRO A 66 -14.10 -14.12 1.09
C PRO A 66 -13.93 -13.69 2.55
N HIS A 67 -14.07 -12.39 2.82
CA HIS A 67 -13.93 -11.87 4.17
C HIS A 67 -15.21 -12.15 4.99
N PRO A 68 -15.14 -12.55 6.27
CA PRO A 68 -16.33 -12.84 7.09
C PRO A 68 -17.35 -11.70 7.17
N PHE A 69 -16.90 -10.45 6.99
CA PHE A 69 -17.80 -9.30 6.93
C PHE A 69 -18.69 -9.30 5.67
N GLU A 70 -18.22 -9.85 4.55
CA GLU A 70 -19.02 -9.99 3.33
C GLU A 70 -20.23 -10.88 3.58
N TYR A 71 -20.10 -11.94 4.38
CA TYR A 71 -21.25 -12.75 4.80
C TYR A 71 -22.29 -11.90 5.53
N LYS A 72 -21.88 -11.04 6.47
CA LYS A 72 -22.81 -10.11 7.14
C LYS A 72 -23.51 -9.16 6.16
N MET A 73 -22.80 -8.69 5.13
CA MET A 73 -23.35 -7.75 4.15
C MET A 73 -24.32 -8.41 3.17
N TYR A 74 -23.99 -9.62 2.68
CA TYR A 74 -24.64 -10.21 1.52
C TYR A 74 -25.47 -11.47 1.81
N PHE A 75 -25.42 -12.04 3.01
CA PHE A 75 -26.12 -13.31 3.28
C PHE A 75 -27.64 -13.19 3.34
N ASN A 76 -28.18 -12.01 3.68
CA ASN A 76 -29.62 -11.76 3.77
C ASN A 76 -30.15 -10.88 2.62
N LEU A 77 -29.36 -10.71 1.56
CA LEU A 77 -29.71 -9.92 0.38
C LEU A 77 -30.57 -10.73 -0.60
#